data_AF-A0A1I0CLP9-F1
#
_entry.id   AF-A0A1I0CLP9-F1
#
_cell.length_a   1.000
_cell.length_b   1.000
_cell.length_c   1.000
_cell.angle_alpha   90.00
_cell.angle_beta   90.00
_cell.angle_gamma   90.00
#
_symmetry.space_group_name_H-M   'P 1'
#
loop_
_entity.id
_entity.type
_entity.pdbx_description
1 polymer ?
#
loop_
_entity_poly.entity_id
_entity_poly.type
_entity_poly.pdbx_seq_one_letter_code
_entity_poly.pdbx_strand_id
1 'polypeptide(L)'
;MTDILRGTGLFFGSDDGEVIWTYGSSVVLAGGGDDGVRLGYSNDVAYLGDGDDVAYAEGGNDLLFGEAGNDLLYGGSGNDWIEGGTGDDLLWGATGNDQLFGNEDNDTLYGVTGINALYGSLGGDLIIGGDDTDVIFGGEENDVILGNAGNDWISGGSGDNQLYGQEGDDLIYGSGSNSNNDRTNEIFYRGNDGNDTVQRFNADSDQLMIVADINGTGIATAEDLAANLTGYGEAGGEAPYGTIVDLGAGSTIDLVGVSVDDVTANLVDFFTVTA
;
A
#
# COMPACT_ATOMS: atom_id res chain seq x y z
N MET A 1 -7.04 -28.69 25.34
CA MET A 1 -7.40 -29.70 24.32
C MET A 1 -8.16 -28.89 23.32
N THR A 2 -7.58 -28.62 22.15
CA THR A 2 -8.21 -27.77 21.13
C THR A 2 -9.54 -28.41 20.76
N ASP A 3 -10.65 -27.72 20.99
CA ASP A 3 -11.96 -28.19 20.54
C ASP A 3 -12.05 -28.00 19.02
N ILE A 4 -12.74 -28.91 18.33
CA ILE A 4 -12.90 -28.84 16.88
C ILE A 4 -14.37 -28.73 16.55
N LEU A 5 -14.79 -27.55 16.09
CA LEU A 5 -16.16 -27.27 15.66
C LEU A 5 -16.29 -27.43 14.14
N ARG A 6 -17.35 -28.11 13.66
CA ARG A 6 -17.57 -28.32 12.21
C ARG A 6 -19.03 -28.28 11.80
N GLY A 7 -19.33 -27.66 10.65
CA GLY A 7 -20.70 -27.69 10.07
C GLY A 7 -21.01 -26.49 9.17
N THR A 8 -22.27 -26.04 9.16
CA THR A 8 -22.75 -24.92 8.33
C THR A 8 -23.57 -23.93 9.17
N GLY A 9 -23.57 -22.65 8.83
CA GLY A 9 -24.43 -21.65 9.48
C GLY A 9 -23.72 -20.93 10.62
N LEU A 10 -24.31 -20.87 11.81
CA LEU A 10 -23.81 -20.04 12.92
C LEU A 10 -22.95 -20.85 13.89
N PHE A 11 -21.74 -20.37 14.17
CA PHE A 11 -20.78 -20.92 15.12
C PHE A 11 -20.49 -19.92 16.24
N PHE A 12 -20.32 -20.46 17.45
CA PHE A 12 -19.85 -19.75 18.61
C PHE A 12 -18.70 -20.57 19.20
N GLY A 13 -17.51 -20.00 19.27
CA GLY A 13 -16.41 -20.55 20.07
C GLY A 13 -16.52 -20.12 21.54
N SER A 14 -15.41 -20.19 22.26
CA SER A 14 -15.32 -19.91 23.69
C SER A 14 -14.23 -18.88 24.00
N ASP A 15 -13.69 -18.90 25.22
CA ASP A 15 -12.56 -18.04 25.63
C ASP A 15 -11.22 -18.83 25.57
N ASP A 16 -11.25 -20.06 25.04
CA ASP A 16 -10.10 -20.95 24.83
C ASP A 16 -9.83 -21.07 23.32
N GLY A 17 -8.57 -21.24 22.90
CA GLY A 17 -8.27 -21.45 21.48
C GLY A 17 -8.87 -22.74 20.87
N GLU A 18 -9.53 -22.60 19.73
CA GLU A 18 -10.31 -23.59 19.01
C GLU A 18 -9.94 -23.72 17.53
N VAL A 19 -10.47 -24.77 16.90
CA VAL A 19 -10.39 -24.92 15.44
C VAL A 19 -11.79 -25.08 14.87
N ILE A 20 -12.22 -24.13 14.05
CA ILE A 20 -13.58 -24.04 13.51
C ILE A 20 -13.53 -24.25 11.98
N TRP A 21 -14.14 -25.31 11.48
CA TRP A 21 -14.24 -25.57 10.03
C TRP A 21 -15.69 -25.49 9.56
N THR A 22 -16.00 -24.51 8.71
CA THR A 22 -17.34 -24.35 8.17
C THR A 22 -17.45 -24.85 6.73
N TYR A 23 -18.67 -25.05 6.27
CA TYR A 23 -18.99 -25.39 4.89
C TYR A 23 -20.25 -24.63 4.47
N GLY A 24 -20.26 -24.07 3.26
CA GLY A 24 -21.34 -23.19 2.81
C GLY A 24 -21.45 -21.92 3.66
N SER A 25 -22.42 -21.05 3.34
CA SER A 25 -22.56 -19.75 4.00
C SER A 25 -22.69 -19.86 5.53
N SER A 26 -21.77 -19.20 6.22
CA SER A 26 -21.52 -19.34 7.65
C SER A 26 -21.21 -17.99 8.30
N VAL A 27 -21.50 -17.90 9.59
CA VAL A 27 -21.10 -16.81 10.46
C VAL A 27 -20.37 -17.43 11.65
N VAL A 28 -19.14 -17.00 11.88
CA VAL A 28 -18.29 -17.47 12.98
C VAL A 28 -18.09 -16.31 13.96
N LEU A 29 -18.28 -16.61 15.24
CA LEU A 29 -17.89 -15.77 16.37
C LEU A 29 -16.94 -16.65 17.18
N ALA A 30 -15.63 -16.49 17.00
CA ALA A 30 -14.64 -17.41 17.56
C ALA A 30 -14.47 -17.15 19.07
N GLY A 31 -14.28 -15.90 19.47
CA GLY A 31 -14.46 -15.46 20.85
C GLY A 31 -13.17 -14.95 21.45
N GLY A 32 -12.53 -15.75 22.31
CA GLY A 32 -11.23 -15.41 22.87
C GLY A 32 -10.28 -16.59 22.82
N GLY A 33 -8.98 -16.29 22.90
CA GLY A 33 -7.90 -17.26 22.75
C GLY A 33 -7.56 -17.53 21.28
N ASP A 34 -6.32 -17.96 21.05
CA ASP A 34 -5.78 -18.16 19.70
C ASP A 34 -6.55 -19.23 18.89
N ASP A 35 -7.35 -18.76 17.94
CA ASP A 35 -8.32 -19.53 17.16
C ASP A 35 -7.86 -19.81 15.73
N GLY A 36 -8.29 -20.95 15.20
CA GLY A 36 -8.06 -21.36 13.81
C GLY A 36 -9.36 -21.55 13.06
N VAL A 37 -9.75 -20.58 12.24
CA VAL A 37 -10.98 -20.59 11.45
C VAL A 37 -10.69 -20.94 9.99
N ARG A 38 -11.43 -21.90 9.44
CA ARG A 38 -11.43 -22.20 8.01
C ARG A 38 -12.85 -22.19 7.49
N LEU A 39 -13.12 -21.28 6.55
CA LEU A 39 -14.42 -21.10 5.93
C LEU A 39 -14.54 -21.91 4.63
N GLY A 40 -15.69 -21.80 3.97
CA GLY A 40 -16.05 -22.60 2.80
C GLY A 40 -15.81 -21.85 1.48
N TYR A 41 -16.44 -22.32 0.40
CA TYR A 41 -16.42 -21.63 -0.90
C TYR A 41 -17.67 -20.76 -1.10
N SER A 42 -18.16 -20.10 -0.06
CA SER A 42 -19.39 -19.30 -0.06
C SER A 42 -19.13 -18.02 0.70
N ASN A 43 -19.94 -16.99 0.47
CA ASN A 43 -19.84 -15.76 1.24
C ASN A 43 -20.10 -16.05 2.72
N ASP A 44 -19.08 -15.79 3.53
CA ASP A 44 -18.96 -16.10 4.94
C ASP A 44 -18.61 -14.83 5.73
N VAL A 45 -18.80 -14.90 7.05
CA VAL A 45 -18.40 -13.84 7.98
C VAL A 45 -17.68 -14.48 9.16
N ALA A 46 -16.53 -13.95 9.56
CA ALA A 46 -15.82 -14.38 10.75
C ALA A 46 -15.39 -13.17 11.59
N TYR A 47 -15.75 -13.22 12.87
CA TYR A 47 -15.19 -12.39 13.93
C TYR A 47 -14.32 -13.31 14.79
N LEU A 48 -13.02 -13.04 14.88
CA LEU A 48 -12.07 -13.92 15.56
C LEU A 48 -12.00 -13.56 17.06
N GLY A 49 -11.82 -12.29 17.39
CA GLY A 49 -12.01 -11.79 18.74
C GLY A 49 -10.70 -11.47 19.44
N ASP A 50 -10.57 -11.84 20.71
CA ASP A 50 -9.32 -11.62 21.44
C ASP A 50 -8.36 -12.80 21.20
N GLY A 51 -7.16 -12.63 20.67
CA GLY A 51 -6.21 -13.73 20.47
C GLY A 51 -5.30 -13.51 19.28
N ASP A 52 -4.22 -14.28 19.17
CA ASP A 52 -3.45 -14.31 17.92
C ASP A 52 -4.10 -15.36 16.99
N ASP A 53 -5.02 -14.93 16.12
CA ASP A 53 -5.91 -15.82 15.39
C ASP A 53 -5.48 -16.07 13.94
N VAL A 54 -6.04 -17.12 13.34
CA VAL A 54 -5.79 -17.47 11.93
C VAL A 54 -7.11 -17.77 11.21
N ALA A 55 -7.41 -17.05 10.14
CA ALA A 55 -8.56 -17.28 9.28
C ALA A 55 -8.17 -17.56 7.82
N TYR A 56 -8.77 -18.61 7.25
CA TYR A 56 -8.73 -18.91 5.82
C TYR A 56 -10.15 -18.96 5.26
N ALA A 57 -10.53 -17.98 4.44
CA ALA A 57 -11.87 -17.89 3.89
C ALA A 57 -12.08 -18.70 2.61
N GLU A 58 -11.00 -19.17 1.97
CA GLU A 58 -11.01 -19.99 0.74
C GLU A 58 -11.62 -19.28 -0.47
N GLY A 59 -12.94 -19.12 -0.54
CA GLY A 59 -13.53 -18.29 -1.58
C GLY A 59 -14.99 -17.96 -1.35
N GLY A 60 -15.46 -16.95 -2.05
CA GLY A 60 -16.64 -16.22 -1.62
C GLY A 60 -16.31 -14.74 -1.63
N ASN A 61 -17.30 -13.91 -1.34
CA ASN A 61 -17.02 -12.54 -0.94
C ASN A 61 -17.21 -12.50 0.56
N ASP A 62 -16.10 -12.52 1.29
CA ASP A 62 -16.05 -12.83 2.71
C ASP A 62 -15.81 -11.56 3.53
N LEU A 63 -16.27 -11.56 4.79
CA LEU A 63 -15.99 -10.52 5.77
C LEU A 63 -15.17 -11.13 6.91
N LEU A 64 -13.92 -10.73 7.05
CA LEU A 64 -13.01 -11.18 8.10
C LEU A 64 -12.65 -10.02 9.02
N PHE A 65 -12.82 -10.23 10.33
CA PHE A 65 -12.47 -9.29 11.38
C PHE A 65 -11.57 -10.02 12.39
N GLY A 66 -10.30 -9.63 12.47
CA GLY A 66 -9.35 -10.14 13.46
C GLY A 66 -9.73 -9.72 14.88
N GLU A 67 -10.02 -8.42 15.03
CA GLU A 67 -10.34 -7.76 16.30
C GLU A 67 -9.11 -7.44 17.15
N ALA A 68 -8.68 -8.27 18.10
CA ALA A 68 -7.58 -7.93 18.99
C ALA A 68 -6.53 -9.03 19.09
N GLY A 69 -5.29 -8.73 18.71
CA GLY A 69 -4.15 -9.63 18.73
C GLY A 69 -3.42 -9.57 17.40
N ASN A 70 -2.43 -10.44 17.17
CA ASN A 70 -1.69 -10.45 15.91
C ASN A 70 -2.25 -11.55 15.01
N ASP A 71 -3.10 -11.16 14.08
CA ASP A 71 -3.92 -12.06 13.29
C ASP A 71 -3.33 -12.36 11.91
N LEU A 72 -3.65 -13.54 11.40
CA LEU A 72 -3.36 -13.94 10.02
C LEU A 72 -4.67 -14.17 9.26
N LEU A 73 -5.01 -13.25 8.37
CA LEU A 73 -6.28 -13.22 7.66
C LEU A 73 -6.08 -13.44 6.15
N TYR A 74 -6.64 -14.53 5.61
CA TYR A 74 -6.57 -14.86 4.18
C TYR A 74 -7.98 -14.90 3.56
N GLY A 75 -8.28 -13.96 2.66
CA GLY A 75 -9.57 -13.84 1.95
C GLY A 75 -9.77 -14.94 0.92
N GLY A 76 -8.81 -15.14 0.03
CA GLY A 76 -8.85 -16.22 -0.94
C GLY A 76 -9.43 -15.75 -2.26
N SER A 77 -10.48 -16.41 -2.77
CA SER A 77 -11.04 -16.04 -4.08
C SER A 77 -12.39 -15.35 -3.98
N GLY A 78 -12.47 -14.16 -4.53
CA GLY A 78 -13.68 -13.33 -4.59
C GLY A 78 -13.35 -11.93 -4.07
N ASN A 79 -14.35 -11.11 -3.82
CA ASN A 79 -14.12 -9.73 -3.38
C ASN A 79 -14.33 -9.65 -1.88
N ASP A 80 -13.24 -9.65 -1.14
CA ASP A 80 -13.22 -9.80 0.29
C ASP A 80 -13.08 -8.46 1.01
N TRP A 81 -13.58 -8.42 2.25
CA TRP A 81 -13.35 -7.35 3.21
C TRP A 81 -12.59 -7.94 4.38
N ILE A 82 -11.40 -7.42 4.64
CA ILE A 82 -10.51 -7.93 5.68
C ILE A 82 -10.10 -6.76 6.58
N GLU A 83 -10.33 -6.91 7.87
CA GLU A 83 -10.00 -5.93 8.91
C GLU A 83 -9.14 -6.62 9.98
N GLY A 84 -7.92 -6.13 10.19
CA GLY A 84 -6.98 -6.62 11.19
C GLY A 84 -7.49 -6.31 12.59
N GLY A 85 -7.44 -5.03 12.97
CA GLY A 85 -7.96 -4.57 14.24
C GLY A 85 -6.87 -3.91 15.06
N THR A 86 -6.60 -4.42 16.27
CA THR A 86 -5.46 -3.98 17.07
C THR A 86 -4.42 -5.08 17.13
N GLY A 87 -3.16 -4.76 16.90
CA GLY A 87 -2.05 -5.70 16.90
C GLY A 87 -1.32 -5.67 15.56
N ASP A 88 -0.17 -6.34 15.46
CA ASP A 88 0.60 -6.35 14.22
C ASP A 88 0.04 -7.48 13.31
N ASP A 89 -0.87 -7.16 12.39
CA ASP A 89 -1.62 -8.13 11.60
C ASP A 89 -1.01 -8.44 10.22
N LEU A 90 -1.33 -9.62 9.67
CA LEU A 90 -1.05 -9.98 8.28
C LEU A 90 -2.34 -10.25 7.52
N LEU A 91 -2.63 -9.36 6.56
CA LEU A 91 -3.81 -9.42 5.72
C LEU A 91 -3.45 -9.80 4.28
N TRP A 92 -4.13 -10.81 3.74
CA TRP A 92 -3.88 -11.32 2.41
C TRP A 92 -5.19 -11.46 1.62
N GLY A 93 -5.44 -10.55 0.68
CA GLY A 93 -6.65 -10.54 -0.17
C GLY A 93 -6.70 -11.73 -1.14
N ALA A 94 -5.57 -12.02 -1.78
CA ALA A 94 -5.38 -13.04 -2.82
C ALA A 94 -6.00 -12.70 -4.18
N THR A 95 -7.17 -13.23 -4.54
CA THR A 95 -7.71 -13.04 -5.89
C THR A 95 -9.07 -12.38 -5.86
N GLY A 96 -9.17 -11.19 -6.43
CA GLY A 96 -10.42 -10.46 -6.59
C GLY A 96 -10.22 -8.99 -6.23
N ASN A 97 -11.30 -8.25 -6.10
CA ASN A 97 -11.20 -6.83 -5.78
C ASN A 97 -11.45 -6.67 -4.28
N ASP A 98 -10.38 -6.66 -3.51
CA ASP A 98 -10.43 -6.76 -2.06
C ASP A 98 -10.32 -5.38 -1.38
N GLN A 99 -10.83 -5.31 -0.15
CA GLN A 99 -10.66 -4.16 0.74
C GLN A 99 -9.98 -4.61 2.01
N LEU A 100 -8.76 -4.12 2.25
CA LEU A 100 -7.91 -4.49 3.38
C LEU A 100 -7.68 -3.28 4.27
N PHE A 101 -7.93 -3.44 5.57
CA PHE A 101 -7.75 -2.42 6.59
C PHE A 101 -6.88 -2.99 7.71
N GLY A 102 -5.67 -2.46 7.87
CA GLY A 102 -4.78 -2.82 8.99
C GLY A 102 -5.37 -2.36 10.33
N ASN A 103 -5.68 -1.06 10.40
CA ASN A 103 -6.25 -0.31 11.53
C ASN A 103 -5.20 0.22 12.51
N GLU A 104 -4.91 -0.48 13.60
CA GLU A 104 -4.00 -0.02 14.66
C GLU A 104 -2.78 -0.93 14.76
N ASP A 105 -1.61 -0.33 14.98
CA ASP A 105 -0.30 -1.00 15.08
C ASP A 105 0.29 -1.34 13.69
N ASN A 106 1.37 -2.14 13.62
CA ASN A 106 2.17 -2.23 12.38
C ASN A 106 1.73 -3.43 11.55
N ASP A 107 1.00 -3.16 10.49
CA ASP A 107 0.38 -4.21 9.69
C ASP A 107 1.15 -4.55 8.42
N THR A 108 0.88 -5.73 7.89
CA THR A 108 1.32 -6.14 6.57
C THR A 108 0.15 -6.53 5.68
N LEU A 109 -0.08 -5.75 4.62
CA LEU A 109 -1.21 -5.93 3.71
C LEU A 109 -0.73 -6.37 2.31
N TYR A 110 -1.36 -7.41 1.77
CA TYR A 110 -1.13 -7.91 0.41
C TYR A 110 -2.44 -7.96 -0.40
N GLY A 111 -2.58 -7.12 -1.44
CA GLY A 111 -3.73 -7.17 -2.38
C GLY A 111 -3.60 -8.30 -3.41
N VAL A 112 -2.37 -8.56 -3.87
CA VAL A 112 -1.97 -9.67 -4.75
C VAL A 112 -2.50 -9.59 -6.18
N THR A 113 -3.79 -9.80 -6.44
CA THR A 113 -4.35 -9.66 -7.81
C THR A 113 -5.74 -9.06 -7.77
N GLY A 114 -6.06 -8.21 -8.74
CA GLY A 114 -7.34 -7.52 -8.86
C GLY A 114 -7.24 -6.06 -8.40
N ILE A 115 -8.34 -5.31 -8.52
CA ILE A 115 -8.35 -3.88 -8.19
C ILE A 115 -8.69 -3.75 -6.71
N ASN A 116 -7.67 -3.53 -5.88
CA ASN A 116 -7.79 -3.53 -4.42
C ASN A 116 -7.82 -2.12 -3.84
N ALA A 117 -8.35 -2.01 -2.62
CA ALA A 117 -8.20 -0.84 -1.78
C ALA A 117 -7.55 -1.22 -0.45
N LEU A 118 -6.36 -0.69 -0.19
CA LEU A 118 -5.53 -1.03 0.96
C LEU A 118 -5.34 0.21 1.85
N TYR A 119 -5.61 0.05 3.14
CA TYR A 119 -5.52 1.11 4.14
C TYR A 119 -4.72 0.61 5.34
N GLY A 120 -3.51 1.11 5.54
CA GLY A 120 -2.71 0.82 6.75
C GLY A 120 -3.35 1.41 8.00
N SER A 121 -3.65 2.71 7.95
CA SER A 121 -4.32 3.52 8.98
C SER A 121 -3.39 4.06 10.07
N LEU A 122 -3.22 3.41 11.21
CA LEU A 122 -2.34 3.88 12.30
C LEU A 122 -1.21 2.88 12.52
N GLY A 123 0.04 3.30 12.35
CA GLY A 123 1.20 2.45 12.60
C GLY A 123 2.15 2.47 11.41
N GLY A 124 3.33 1.87 11.55
CA GLY A 124 4.29 1.81 10.44
C GLY A 124 4.05 0.59 9.56
N ASP A 125 3.28 0.77 8.49
CA ASP A 125 2.74 -0.34 7.72
C ASP A 125 3.63 -0.79 6.55
N LEU A 126 3.56 -2.07 6.20
CA LEU A 126 4.05 -2.61 4.93
C LEU A 126 2.87 -2.95 4.02
N ILE A 127 2.69 -2.18 2.95
CA ILE A 127 1.57 -2.36 2.03
C ILE A 127 2.07 -2.74 0.64
N ILE A 128 1.54 -3.83 0.10
CA ILE A 128 1.89 -4.37 -1.21
C ILE A 128 0.60 -4.51 -2.03
N GLY A 129 0.42 -3.66 -3.03
CA GLY A 129 -0.73 -3.64 -3.94
C GLY A 129 -0.87 -4.96 -4.68
N GLY A 130 0.03 -5.21 -5.64
CA GLY A 130 0.08 -6.47 -6.37
C GLY A 130 -0.02 -6.27 -7.87
N ASP A 131 -0.84 -7.07 -8.52
CA ASP A 131 -1.18 -6.90 -9.93
C ASP A 131 -2.48 -6.09 -10.06
N ASP A 132 -2.61 -5.34 -11.17
CA ASP A 132 -3.72 -4.46 -11.53
C ASP A 132 -3.72 -3.11 -10.78
N THR A 133 -4.63 -2.20 -11.15
CA THR A 133 -4.70 -0.86 -10.57
C THR A 133 -5.24 -0.91 -9.14
N ASP A 134 -4.41 -0.52 -8.18
CA ASP A 134 -4.77 -0.47 -6.77
C ASP A 134 -4.94 0.96 -6.24
N VAL A 135 -5.62 1.06 -5.10
CA VAL A 135 -5.71 2.28 -4.29
C VAL A 135 -5.09 2.02 -2.93
N ILE A 136 -4.00 2.74 -2.62
CA ILE A 136 -3.19 2.48 -1.43
C ILE A 136 -3.04 3.73 -0.58
N PHE A 137 -3.40 3.61 0.69
CA PHE A 137 -3.15 4.61 1.73
C PHE A 137 -2.32 3.99 2.85
N GLY A 138 -1.16 4.57 3.13
CA GLY A 138 -0.32 4.25 4.29
C GLY A 138 -1.05 4.66 5.56
N GLY A 139 -0.97 5.93 5.94
CA GLY A 139 -1.83 6.47 7.00
C GLY A 139 -1.07 7.41 7.91
N GLU A 140 -1.05 7.10 9.20
CA GLU A 140 -0.18 7.73 10.19
C GLU A 140 1.13 6.98 10.34
N GLU A 141 2.16 7.65 10.85
CA GLU A 141 3.51 7.07 10.99
C GLU A 141 4.20 6.73 9.66
N ASN A 142 5.23 5.89 9.70
CA ASN A 142 6.20 5.73 8.61
C ASN A 142 5.94 4.45 7.84
N ASP A 143 5.39 4.58 6.64
CA ASP A 143 4.96 3.44 5.84
C ASP A 143 5.95 3.05 4.75
N VAL A 144 5.92 1.78 4.36
CA VAL A 144 6.58 1.24 3.16
C VAL A 144 5.52 0.73 2.21
N ILE A 145 5.37 1.38 1.06
CA ILE A 145 4.32 1.09 0.09
C ILE A 145 4.91 0.66 -1.25
N LEU A 146 4.50 -0.50 -1.73
CA LEU A 146 4.84 -1.07 -3.03
C LEU A 146 3.55 -1.23 -3.86
N GLY A 147 3.37 -0.43 -4.90
CA GLY A 147 2.28 -0.58 -5.88
C GLY A 147 2.38 -1.89 -6.65
N ASN A 148 3.61 -2.21 -7.09
CA ASN A 148 3.96 -3.32 -7.99
C ASN A 148 3.49 -3.09 -9.43
N ALA A 149 2.55 -3.86 -9.96
CA ALA A 149 2.23 -3.86 -11.38
C ALA A 149 0.80 -3.35 -11.56
N GLY A 150 0.62 -2.23 -12.24
CA GLY A 150 -0.68 -1.59 -12.28
C GLY A 150 -0.52 -0.10 -12.45
N ASN A 151 -1.61 0.59 -12.76
CA ASN A 151 -1.60 2.05 -12.71
C ASN A 151 -2.19 2.44 -11.36
N ASP A 152 -1.34 2.59 -10.35
CA ASP A 152 -1.76 2.64 -8.96
C ASP A 152 -2.00 4.06 -8.47
N TRP A 153 -2.82 4.17 -7.43
CA TRP A 153 -3.02 5.41 -6.70
C TRP A 153 -2.45 5.30 -5.29
N ILE A 154 -1.36 6.02 -5.01
CA ILE A 154 -0.58 5.86 -3.78
C ILE A 154 -0.54 7.16 -2.97
N SER A 155 -0.79 7.05 -1.67
CA SER A 155 -0.59 8.11 -0.69
C SER A 155 0.00 7.55 0.59
N GLY A 156 1.25 7.90 0.92
CA GLY A 156 1.86 7.56 2.21
C GLY A 156 1.14 8.17 3.41
N GLY A 157 0.49 9.32 3.24
CA GLY A 157 -0.22 9.98 4.34
C GLY A 157 0.70 10.88 5.16
N SER A 158 0.75 10.70 6.48
CA SER A 158 1.68 11.42 7.35
C SER A 158 2.98 10.62 7.56
N GLY A 159 3.85 11.06 8.48
CA GLY A 159 5.18 10.46 8.68
C GLY A 159 6.14 10.54 7.49
N ASP A 160 7.20 9.75 7.61
CA ASP A 160 8.30 9.63 6.65
C ASP A 160 8.17 8.31 5.89
N ASN A 161 7.63 8.36 4.67
CA ASN A 161 7.23 7.16 3.93
C ASN A 161 8.20 6.80 2.81
N GLN A 162 8.30 5.51 2.51
CA GLN A 162 8.97 5.00 1.31
C GLN A 162 7.93 4.51 0.31
N LEU A 163 7.89 5.16 -0.86
CA LEU A 163 6.88 4.91 -1.87
C LEU A 163 7.53 4.35 -3.14
N TYR A 164 7.00 3.23 -3.61
CA TYR A 164 7.42 2.55 -4.83
C TYR A 164 6.19 2.35 -5.71
N GLY A 165 6.04 3.12 -6.79
CA GLY A 165 4.99 2.89 -7.80
C GLY A 165 5.24 1.57 -8.54
N GLN A 166 6.45 1.46 -9.11
CA GLN A 166 6.94 0.31 -9.87
C GLN A 166 6.31 0.24 -11.28
N GLU A 167 5.90 -0.93 -11.76
CA GLU A 167 5.49 -1.09 -13.17
C GLU A 167 4.10 -0.49 -13.42
N GLY A 168 4.03 0.57 -14.21
CA GLY A 168 2.77 1.11 -14.73
C GLY A 168 2.80 2.62 -14.76
N ASP A 169 1.65 3.24 -15.01
CA ASP A 169 1.54 4.70 -14.99
C ASP A 169 0.86 5.12 -13.67
N ASP A 170 1.66 5.40 -12.64
CA ASP A 170 1.18 5.59 -11.27
C ASP A 170 0.86 7.05 -10.94
N LEU A 171 -0.06 7.24 -10.00
CA LEU A 171 -0.36 8.52 -9.37
C LEU A 171 0.05 8.50 -7.91
N ILE A 172 1.13 9.21 -7.59
CA ILE A 172 1.70 9.29 -6.24
C ILE A 172 1.43 10.66 -5.63
N TYR A 173 0.94 10.68 -4.39
CA TYR A 173 0.76 11.89 -3.61
C TYR A 173 1.93 12.09 -2.65
N GLY A 174 2.67 13.18 -2.84
CA GLY A 174 3.66 13.68 -1.87
C GLY A 174 3.01 14.27 -0.62
N SER A 175 3.84 14.83 0.26
CA SER A 175 3.43 15.29 1.60
C SER A 175 2.60 16.58 1.57
N GLY A 176 2.62 17.29 0.44
CA GLY A 176 1.99 18.60 0.28
C GLY A 176 2.63 19.69 1.13
N SER A 177 2.06 20.90 1.08
CA SER A 177 2.61 22.09 1.75
C SER A 177 2.25 22.19 3.23
N ASN A 178 2.31 21.10 4.01
CA ASN A 178 1.93 21.16 5.42
C ASN A 178 3.08 21.71 6.29
N SER A 179 2.74 22.64 7.18
CA SER A 179 3.63 23.61 7.85
C SER A 179 4.64 23.05 8.86
N ASN A 180 4.80 21.73 8.95
CA ASN A 180 5.47 21.09 10.09
C ASN A 180 6.83 20.47 9.78
N ASN A 181 7.38 20.62 8.56
CA ASN A 181 8.79 20.36 8.19
C ASN A 181 9.39 18.96 8.49
N ASP A 182 8.61 18.04 9.08
CA ASP A 182 9.02 16.69 9.51
C ASP A 182 8.19 15.61 8.81
N ARG A 183 7.83 15.81 7.53
CA ARG A 183 7.17 14.77 6.71
C ARG A 183 7.91 14.68 5.39
N THR A 184 8.62 13.58 5.17
CA THR A 184 9.38 13.34 3.95
C THR A 184 8.89 12.07 3.27
N ASN A 185 8.42 12.16 2.03
CA ASN A 185 8.27 10.94 1.22
C ASN A 185 9.55 10.72 0.43
N GLU A 186 10.12 9.53 0.53
CA GLU A 186 11.15 9.01 -0.37
C GLU A 186 10.44 8.20 -1.46
N ILE A 187 10.40 8.72 -2.68
CA ILE A 187 9.75 8.08 -3.83
C ILE A 187 10.82 7.44 -4.71
N PHE A 188 10.76 6.14 -4.92
CA PHE A 188 11.82 5.37 -5.55
C PHE A 188 11.51 4.98 -6.99
N TYR A 189 12.52 5.14 -7.85
CA TYR A 189 12.50 4.79 -9.27
C TYR A 189 13.69 3.90 -9.61
N ARG A 190 13.43 2.67 -10.03
CA ARG A 190 14.48 1.62 -10.19
C ARG A 190 14.59 1.06 -11.61
N GLY A 191 13.71 1.45 -12.52
CA GLY A 191 13.75 1.13 -13.95
C GLY A 191 12.45 0.49 -14.44
N ASN A 192 12.08 0.82 -15.68
CA ASN A 192 10.81 0.47 -16.32
C ASN A 192 9.55 0.87 -15.51
N ASP A 193 9.63 1.94 -14.71
CA ASP A 193 8.54 2.40 -13.85
C ASP A 193 7.42 3.17 -14.59
N GLY A 194 7.22 2.90 -15.90
CA GLY A 194 6.23 3.59 -16.75
C GLY A 194 6.24 5.13 -16.68
N ASN A 195 5.06 5.76 -16.82
CA ASN A 195 4.87 7.21 -16.83
C ASN A 195 4.09 7.69 -15.61
N ASP A 196 4.82 8.01 -14.57
CA ASP A 196 4.24 8.39 -13.30
C ASP A 196 3.90 9.86 -13.20
N THR A 197 2.93 10.16 -12.35
CA THR A 197 2.56 11.51 -11.95
C THR A 197 2.73 11.64 -10.44
N VAL A 198 3.56 12.59 -10.00
CA VAL A 198 3.66 12.95 -8.58
C VAL A 198 2.96 14.27 -8.37
N GLN A 199 1.89 14.24 -7.57
CA GLN A 199 1.15 15.42 -7.15
C GLN A 199 1.52 15.80 -5.73
N ARG A 200 1.38 17.09 -5.39
CA ARG A 200 1.65 17.62 -4.04
C ARG A 200 3.07 17.31 -3.55
N PHE A 201 4.02 17.19 -4.46
CA PHE A 201 5.43 17.08 -4.12
C PHE A 201 5.87 18.35 -3.36
N ASN A 202 6.36 18.18 -2.15
CA ASN A 202 6.94 19.26 -1.37
C ASN A 202 8.46 19.29 -1.57
N ALA A 203 8.95 20.23 -2.38
CA ALA A 203 10.38 20.33 -2.65
C ALA A 203 11.24 20.58 -1.39
N ASP A 204 10.68 21.09 -0.29
CA ASP A 204 11.45 21.31 0.94
C ASP A 204 11.69 20.00 1.73
N SER A 205 10.90 18.94 1.49
CA SER A 205 10.88 17.74 2.35
C SER A 205 10.80 16.41 1.61
N ASP A 206 10.05 16.31 0.51
CA ASP A 206 9.96 15.09 -0.29
C ASP A 206 11.23 14.89 -1.14
N GLN A 207 11.52 13.64 -1.48
CA GLN A 207 12.72 13.22 -2.20
C GLN A 207 12.37 12.21 -3.30
N LEU A 208 13.04 12.33 -4.45
CA LEU A 208 12.97 11.34 -5.53
C LEU A 208 14.28 10.56 -5.59
N MET A 209 14.22 9.27 -5.29
CA MET A 209 15.34 8.33 -5.30
C MET A 209 15.43 7.61 -6.64
N ILE A 210 16.14 8.19 -7.61
CA ILE A 210 16.32 7.62 -8.95
C ILE A 210 17.66 6.86 -9.02
N VAL A 211 17.62 5.60 -9.46
CA VAL A 211 18.84 4.75 -9.62
C VAL A 211 19.78 5.31 -10.70
N ALA A 212 21.09 5.23 -10.46
CA ALA A 212 22.10 5.63 -11.43
C ALA A 212 22.04 4.79 -12.73
N ASP A 213 22.19 5.46 -13.88
CA ASP A 213 22.06 4.90 -15.23
C ASP A 213 20.72 4.17 -15.43
N ILE A 214 19.64 4.67 -14.80
CA ILE A 214 18.29 4.13 -14.96
C ILE A 214 17.97 3.99 -16.45
N ASN A 215 17.48 2.82 -16.85
CA ASN A 215 17.15 2.48 -18.23
C ASN A 215 18.26 2.76 -19.28
N GLY A 216 19.54 2.85 -18.87
CA GLY A 216 20.64 3.19 -19.76
C GLY A 216 20.66 4.66 -20.22
N THR A 217 20.04 5.56 -19.45
CA THR A 217 19.99 7.00 -19.71
C THR A 217 21.36 7.69 -19.64
N GLY A 218 22.33 7.08 -18.96
CA GLY A 218 23.58 7.72 -18.60
C GLY A 218 23.44 8.74 -17.46
N ILE A 219 22.30 8.81 -16.77
CA ILE A 219 22.11 9.68 -15.59
C ILE A 219 22.98 9.14 -14.45
N ALA A 220 24.17 9.70 -14.27
CA ALA A 220 25.11 9.32 -13.21
C ALA A 220 25.43 10.47 -12.26
N THR A 221 25.08 11.70 -12.63
CA THR A 221 25.35 12.91 -11.86
C THR A 221 24.16 13.88 -11.89
N ALA A 222 24.17 14.84 -10.96
CA ALA A 222 23.23 15.96 -10.93
C ALA A 222 23.19 16.74 -12.27
N GLU A 223 24.33 16.87 -12.93
CA GLU A 223 24.43 17.55 -14.23
C GLU A 223 23.76 16.74 -15.34
N ASP A 224 23.88 15.41 -15.31
CA ASP A 224 23.22 14.53 -16.26
C ASP A 224 21.69 14.56 -16.06
N LEU A 225 21.22 14.60 -14.81
CA LEU A 225 19.78 14.72 -14.51
C LEU A 225 19.21 16.03 -15.06
N ALA A 226 19.91 17.16 -14.87
CA ALA A 226 19.44 18.47 -15.34
C ALA A 226 19.20 18.52 -16.85
N ALA A 227 19.93 17.71 -17.64
CA ALA A 227 19.72 17.59 -19.08
C ALA A 227 18.43 16.82 -19.47
N ASN A 228 17.84 16.08 -18.52
CA ASN A 228 16.64 15.26 -18.70
C ASN A 228 15.38 15.89 -18.10
N LEU A 229 15.45 17.17 -17.70
CA LEU A 229 14.31 17.90 -17.16
C LEU A 229 13.65 18.76 -18.24
N THR A 230 12.33 18.70 -18.33
CA THR A 230 11.52 19.58 -19.19
C THR A 230 10.40 20.22 -18.38
N GLY A 231 10.52 21.52 -18.11
CA GLY A 231 9.45 22.31 -17.49
C GLY A 231 8.31 22.60 -18.46
N TYR A 232 7.07 22.66 -17.94
CA TYR A 232 5.90 23.11 -18.68
C TYR A 232 5.02 24.04 -17.82
N GLY A 233 4.25 24.90 -18.49
CA GLY A 233 3.52 25.98 -17.83
C GLY A 233 4.45 27.05 -17.27
N GLU A 234 3.88 28.06 -16.60
CA GLU A 234 4.64 29.07 -15.86
C GLU A 234 4.19 29.04 -14.40
N ALA A 235 5.13 28.99 -13.46
CA ALA A 235 4.85 29.08 -12.03
C ALA A 235 4.10 30.39 -11.73
N GLY A 236 2.89 30.29 -11.19
CA GLY A 236 1.99 31.44 -10.95
C GLY A 236 1.08 31.82 -12.13
N GLY A 237 1.12 31.09 -13.24
CA GLY A 237 0.13 31.15 -14.34
C GLY A 237 -1.15 30.35 -14.06
N GLU A 238 -2.04 30.20 -15.06
CA GLU A 238 -3.16 29.24 -14.93
C GLU A 238 -2.61 27.80 -14.95
N ALA A 239 -2.92 27.03 -13.91
CA ALA A 239 -2.55 25.62 -13.78
C ALA A 239 -3.06 24.77 -14.96
N PRO A 240 -2.37 23.67 -15.33
CA PRO A 240 -1.22 23.09 -14.63
C PRO A 240 0.15 23.60 -15.15
N TYR A 241 1.11 23.70 -14.22
CA TYR A 241 2.54 23.80 -14.49
C TYR A 241 3.25 22.65 -13.77
N GLY A 242 4.45 22.28 -14.21
CA GLY A 242 5.20 21.18 -13.62
C GLY A 242 6.50 20.90 -14.36
N THR A 243 7.15 19.81 -13.98
CA THR A 243 8.41 19.36 -14.57
C THR A 243 8.34 17.89 -14.92
N ILE A 244 8.66 17.57 -16.17
CA ILE A 244 8.85 16.19 -16.62
C ILE A 244 10.31 15.80 -16.40
N VAL A 245 10.54 14.68 -15.72
CA VAL A 245 11.83 13.99 -15.63
C VAL A 245 11.81 12.83 -16.61
N ASP A 246 12.68 12.85 -17.63
CA ASP A 246 12.85 11.73 -18.56
C ASP A 246 13.75 10.66 -17.93
N LEU A 247 13.20 9.47 -17.68
CA LEU A 247 13.93 8.32 -17.12
C LEU A 247 14.42 7.36 -18.21
N GLY A 248 14.28 7.72 -19.49
CA GLY A 248 14.66 6.88 -20.62
C GLY A 248 13.73 5.68 -20.83
N ALA A 249 13.97 4.95 -21.93
CA ALA A 249 13.14 3.81 -22.37
C ALA A 249 11.63 4.10 -22.50
N GLY A 250 11.22 5.38 -22.53
CA GLY A 250 9.81 5.78 -22.57
C GLY A 250 9.15 5.90 -21.20
N SER A 251 9.93 5.89 -20.11
CA SER A 251 9.47 6.16 -18.75
C SER A 251 9.70 7.62 -18.35
N THR A 252 8.77 8.20 -17.61
CA THR A 252 8.86 9.61 -17.16
C THR A 252 8.25 9.81 -15.79
N ILE A 253 8.63 10.90 -15.11
CA ILE A 253 7.95 11.39 -13.91
C ILE A 253 7.40 12.79 -14.21
N ASP A 254 6.10 13.00 -14.05
CA ASP A 254 5.46 14.33 -14.07
C ASP A 254 5.32 14.88 -12.65
N LEU A 255 6.21 15.82 -12.30
CA LEU A 255 6.17 16.56 -11.04
C LEU A 255 5.21 17.74 -11.16
N VAL A 256 3.94 17.49 -10.86
CA VAL A 256 2.88 18.49 -10.99
C VAL A 256 3.02 19.57 -9.93
N GLY A 257 3.14 20.81 -10.37
CA GLY A 257 3.28 21.98 -9.51
C GLY A 257 4.71 22.25 -9.03
N VAL A 258 5.72 21.56 -9.58
CA VAL A 258 7.14 21.78 -9.28
C VAL A 258 7.82 22.48 -10.46
N SER A 259 8.46 23.63 -10.21
CA SER A 259 9.23 24.32 -11.26
C SER A 259 10.50 23.55 -11.57
N VAL A 260 10.96 23.60 -12.83
CA VAL A 260 12.21 22.95 -13.23
C VAL A 260 13.42 23.50 -12.47
N ASP A 261 13.35 24.78 -12.08
CA ASP A 261 14.39 25.46 -11.30
C ASP A 261 14.43 24.96 -9.84
N ASP A 262 13.35 24.36 -9.34
CA ASP A 262 13.24 23.79 -7.99
C ASP A 262 13.70 22.33 -7.94
N VAL A 263 13.93 21.70 -9.10
CA VAL A 263 14.44 20.33 -9.20
C VAL A 263 15.96 20.34 -9.10
N THR A 264 16.49 20.20 -7.88
CA THR A 264 17.93 20.10 -7.63
C THR A 264 18.37 18.63 -7.40
N ALA A 265 19.67 18.36 -7.36
CA ALA A 265 20.21 17.03 -7.12
C ALA A 265 21.31 17.09 -6.05
N ASN A 266 21.12 16.36 -4.94
CA ASN A 266 21.94 16.54 -3.74
C ASN A 266 22.87 15.38 -3.34
N LEU A 267 22.75 14.19 -3.94
CA LEU A 267 23.54 13.01 -3.55
C LEU A 267 24.10 12.21 -4.75
N VAL A 268 25.10 11.36 -4.46
CA VAL A 268 26.02 10.74 -5.44
C VAL A 268 25.58 9.35 -5.91
N ASP A 269 24.77 8.64 -5.10
CA ASP A 269 24.33 7.26 -5.40
C ASP A 269 22.80 7.14 -5.62
N PHE A 270 22.04 8.13 -5.15
CA PHE A 270 20.62 8.34 -5.37
C PHE A 270 20.42 9.85 -5.46
N PHE A 271 19.66 10.34 -6.44
CA PHE A 271 19.39 11.78 -6.50
C PHE A 271 18.40 12.18 -5.41
N THR A 272 18.40 13.46 -5.05
CA THR A 272 17.50 14.02 -4.05
C THR A 272 17.12 15.40 -4.53
N VAL A 273 15.82 15.62 -4.74
CA VAL A 273 15.28 16.94 -5.08
C VAL A 273 15.05 17.69 -3.79
N THR A 274 15.73 18.82 -3.60
CA THR A 274 15.35 19.79 -2.56
C THR A 274 15.19 21.18 -3.14
N ALA A 275 14.30 21.99 -2.57
CA ALA A 275 14.20 23.43 -2.83
C ALA A 275 15.37 24.22 -2.19
#